data_AF-A0AAP2D994-F1
#
_entry.id   AF-A0AAP2D994-F1
#
_cell.length_a   1.000
_cell.length_b   1.000
_cell.length_c   1.000
_cell.angle_alpha   90.00
_cell.angle_beta   90.00
_cell.angle_gamma   90.00
#
_symmetry.space_group_name_H-M   'P 1'
#
loop_
_entity.id
_entity.type
_entity.pdbx_description
1 polymer ?
#
loop_
_entity_poly.entity_id
_entity_poly.type
_entity_poly.pdbx_seq_one_letter_code
_entity_poly.pdbx_strand_id
1 'polypeptide(L)'
;MTNKILLTIVIIFLVCALIDRLLSSPIEFTFDNVLFPSLALYTGLLIMLINGTFVTRRYSTIARAAIAAYMLGIVFKIMHLLGADQILITSFALLIVLYSIHFVAKRPKNVLDYLKMLTVISFASTPLRMLHLVSGETRYTLDLLHTIIFWITFLVFLIVEGKKLWAKKVSTP
;
A
#
# COMPACT_ATOMS: atom_id res chain seq x y z
N MET A 1 -3.66 -17.66 2.74
CA MET A 1 -3.78 -18.40 1.46
C MET A 1 -3.72 -17.35 0.36
N THR A 2 -2.53 -17.15 -0.22
CA THR A 2 -2.34 -16.11 -1.23
C THR A 2 -3.32 -16.30 -2.38
N ASN A 3 -4.13 -15.28 -2.66
CA ASN A 3 -5.07 -15.32 -3.77
C ASN A 3 -4.26 -15.33 -5.08
N LYS A 4 -4.18 -16.49 -5.72
CA LYS A 4 -3.39 -16.71 -6.94
C LYS A 4 -3.80 -15.75 -8.05
N ILE A 5 -5.10 -15.46 -8.19
CA ILE A 5 -5.63 -14.55 -9.21
C ILE A 5 -5.05 -13.14 -9.01
N LEU A 6 -5.12 -12.60 -7.79
CA LEU A 6 -4.56 -11.27 -7.50
C LEU A 6 -3.05 -11.23 -7.70
N LEU A 7 -2.33 -12.29 -7.33
CA LEU A 7 -0.88 -12.36 -7.57
C LEU A 7 -0.54 -12.38 -9.06
N THR A 8 -1.30 -13.14 -9.87
CA THR A 8 -1.17 -13.12 -11.33
C THR A 8 -1.42 -11.73 -11.89
N ILE A 9 -2.42 -11.01 -11.40
CA ILE A 9 -2.70 -9.62 -11.79
C ILE A 9 -1.51 -8.70 -11.47
N VAL A 10 -0.90 -8.82 -10.28
CA VAL A 10 0.32 -8.04 -9.93
C VAL A 10 1.45 -8.32 -10.93
N ILE A 11 1.68 -9.59 -11.27
CA ILE A 11 2.74 -9.97 -12.22
C ILE A 11 2.45 -9.40 -13.61
N ILE A 12 1.19 -9.49 -14.08
CA ILE A 12 0.77 -8.91 -15.37
C ILE A 12 1.07 -7.41 -15.39
N PHE A 13 0.67 -6.66 -14.36
CA PHE A 13 0.94 -5.22 -14.29
C PHE A 13 2.44 -4.91 -14.26
N LEU A 14 3.27 -5.71 -13.58
CA LEU A 14 4.72 -5.53 -13.59
C LEU A 14 5.34 -5.81 -14.97
N VAL A 15 4.85 -6.82 -15.69
CA VAL A 15 5.29 -7.11 -17.06
C VAL A 15 4.87 -6.00 -18.01
N CYS A 16 3.63 -5.51 -17.92
CA CYS A 16 3.17 -4.35 -18.69
C CYS A 16 4.03 -3.12 -18.39
N ALA A 17 4.32 -2.85 -17.11
CA ALA A 17 5.22 -1.75 -16.72
C ALA A 17 6.63 -1.89 -17.31
N LEU A 18 7.15 -3.12 -17.39
CA LEU A 18 8.46 -3.38 -17.98
C LEU A 18 8.44 -3.20 -19.51
N ILE A 19 7.41 -3.69 -20.19
CA ILE A 19 7.24 -3.53 -21.64
C ILE A 19 7.11 -2.05 -21.99
N ASP A 20 6.24 -1.33 -21.28
CA ASP A 20 6.06 0.12 -21.41
C ASP A 20 7.41 0.82 -21.28
N ARG A 21 8.17 0.50 -20.22
CA ARG A 21 9.52 1.04 -19.99
C ARG A 21 10.54 0.72 -21.09
N LEU A 22 10.45 -0.44 -21.73
CA LEU A 22 11.35 -0.83 -22.83
C LEU A 22 10.99 -0.16 -24.15
N LEU A 23 9.72 0.17 -24.35
CA LEU A 23 9.21 0.80 -25.57
C LEU A 23 9.27 2.33 -25.51
N SER A 24 9.24 2.94 -24.31
CA SER A 24 9.37 4.39 -24.16
C SER A 24 10.75 4.88 -24.63
N SER A 25 10.78 5.96 -25.40
CA SER A 25 12.03 6.60 -25.77
C SER A 25 12.76 7.15 -24.53
N PRO A 26 14.11 7.17 -24.49
CA PRO A 26 14.86 7.68 -23.34
C PRO A 26 14.58 9.15 -22.97
N ILE A 27 13.99 9.90 -23.91
CA ILE A 27 13.76 11.35 -23.81
C ILE A 27 12.38 11.66 -23.20
N GLU A 28 11.41 10.74 -23.33
CA GLU A 28 10.06 10.87 -22.76
C GLU A 28 9.98 10.22 -21.37
N PHE A 29 10.81 10.71 -20.45
CA PHE A 29 10.70 10.38 -19.03
C PHE A 29 9.50 11.14 -18.40
N THR A 30 8.33 11.05 -19.02
CA THR A 30 7.11 11.72 -18.55
C THR A 30 6.35 10.86 -17.53
N PHE A 31 5.49 11.53 -16.77
CA PHE A 31 4.63 10.98 -15.70
C PHE A 31 3.66 9.87 -16.16
N ASP A 32 3.58 9.57 -17.46
CA ASP A 32 2.64 8.60 -18.03
C ASP A 32 3.01 7.14 -17.71
N ASN A 33 4.29 6.84 -17.47
CA ASN A 33 4.80 5.49 -17.17
C ASN A 33 4.48 5.01 -15.73
N VAL A 34 3.57 5.67 -15.01
CA VAL A 34 3.30 5.44 -13.58
C VAL A 34 2.06 4.59 -13.36
N LEU A 35 1.20 4.41 -14.36
CA LEU A 35 -0.07 3.70 -14.24
C LEU A 35 0.12 2.23 -13.83
N PHE A 36 0.83 1.45 -14.64
CA PHE A 36 1.01 0.00 -14.38
C PHE A 36 1.75 -0.29 -13.07
N PRO A 37 2.85 0.41 -12.72
CA PRO A 37 3.47 0.27 -11.40
C PRO A 37 2.52 0.58 -10.24
N SER A 38 1.70 1.63 -10.37
CA SER A 38 0.72 2.00 -9.34
C SER A 38 -0.37 0.94 -9.17
N LEU A 39 -0.91 0.41 -10.27
CA LEU A 39 -1.90 -0.67 -10.24
C LEU A 39 -1.33 -1.94 -9.59
N ALA A 40 -0.07 -2.28 -9.91
CA ALA A 40 0.63 -3.40 -9.29
C ALA A 40 0.79 -3.19 -7.78
N LEU A 41 1.18 -1.98 -7.35
CA LEU A 41 1.33 -1.59 -5.95
C LEU A 41 0.01 -1.69 -5.19
N TYR A 42 -1.07 -1.09 -5.70
CA TYR A 42 -2.38 -1.15 -5.05
C TYR A 42 -2.92 -2.58 -4.97
N THR A 43 -2.74 -3.39 -6.02
CA THR A 43 -3.14 -4.80 -6.02
C THR A 43 -2.33 -5.61 -5.01
N GLY A 44 -1.01 -5.39 -4.92
CA GLY A 44 -0.15 -6.02 -3.92
C GLY A 44 -0.53 -5.62 -2.49
N LEU A 45 -0.91 -4.36 -2.28
CA LEU A 45 -1.42 -3.89 -0.99
C LEU A 45 -2.73 -4.59 -0.60
N LEU A 46 -3.65 -4.75 -1.56
CA LEU A 46 -4.89 -5.51 -1.33
C LEU A 46 -4.62 -6.96 -0.95
N ILE A 47 -3.67 -7.64 -1.61
CA ILE A 47 -3.25 -9.00 -1.24
C ILE A 47 -2.75 -9.04 0.19
N MET A 48 -1.88 -8.10 0.59
CA MET A 48 -1.34 -8.04 1.95
C MET A 48 -2.40 -7.72 3.01
N LEU A 49 -3.38 -6.88 2.65
CA LEU A 49 -4.48 -6.51 3.53
C LEU A 49 -5.43 -7.69 3.74
N ILE A 50 -5.87 -8.36 2.66
CA ILE A 50 -6.79 -9.52 2.71
C ILE A 50 -6.16 -10.68 3.48
N ASN A 51 -4.86 -10.93 3.31
CA ASN A 51 -4.13 -11.97 4.04
C ASN A 51 -3.58 -11.50 5.40
N GLY A 52 -3.86 -10.25 5.79
CA GLY A 52 -3.39 -9.65 7.02
C GLY A 52 -4.24 -10.01 8.24
N THR A 53 -3.59 -10.20 9.39
CA THR A 53 -4.27 -10.39 10.69
C THR A 53 -5.01 -9.15 11.20
N PHE A 54 -4.86 -8.02 10.51
CA PHE A 54 -5.51 -6.76 10.87
C PHE A 54 -7.03 -6.82 10.61
N VAL A 55 -7.45 -7.47 9.51
CA VAL A 55 -8.85 -7.51 9.07
C VAL A 55 -9.76 -8.29 10.03
N THR A 56 -9.20 -9.21 10.81
CA THR A 56 -9.95 -10.10 11.71
C THR A 56 -10.11 -9.56 13.13
N ARG A 57 -9.55 -8.41 13.45
CA ARG A 57 -9.57 -7.84 14.82
C ARG A 57 -10.66 -6.77 14.98
N ARG A 58 -11.05 -6.49 16.23
CA ARG A 58 -12.10 -5.53 16.62
C ARG A 58 -11.96 -4.15 15.98
N TYR A 59 -10.74 -3.69 15.73
CA TYR A 59 -10.46 -2.39 15.11
C TYR A 59 -10.66 -2.36 13.59
N SER A 60 -10.91 -3.50 12.94
CA SER A 60 -11.03 -3.57 11.48
C SER A 60 -12.24 -2.82 10.95
N THR A 61 -13.35 -2.79 11.69
CA THR A 61 -14.55 -2.01 11.30
C THR A 61 -14.26 -0.51 11.29
N ILE A 62 -13.60 0.00 12.33
CA ILE A 62 -13.22 1.41 12.44
C ILE A 62 -12.20 1.74 11.35
N ALA A 63 -11.23 0.86 11.10
CA ALA A 63 -10.26 1.06 10.04
C ALA A 63 -10.89 1.06 8.64
N ARG A 64 -11.89 0.20 8.38
CA ARG A 64 -12.66 0.23 7.12
C ARG A 64 -13.42 1.54 6.96
N ALA A 65 -14.05 2.05 8.01
CA ALA A 65 -14.71 3.35 7.99
C ALA A 65 -13.69 4.49 7.73
N ALA A 66 -12.51 4.42 8.33
CA ALA A 66 -11.43 5.38 8.09
C ALA A 66 -10.88 5.29 6.66
N ILE A 67 -10.73 4.10 6.08
CA ILE A 67 -10.37 3.92 4.66
C ILE A 67 -11.47 4.51 3.76
N ALA A 68 -12.74 4.23 4.05
CA ALA A 68 -13.86 4.78 3.27
C ALA A 68 -13.90 6.31 3.33
N ALA A 69 -13.71 6.89 4.51
CA ALA A 69 -13.61 8.33 4.70
C ALA A 69 -12.40 8.93 3.95
N TYR A 70 -11.25 8.24 3.96
CA TYR A 70 -10.07 8.66 3.21
C TYR A 70 -10.32 8.66 1.70
N MET A 71 -10.95 7.60 1.16
CA MET A 71 -11.34 7.54 -0.25
C MET A 71 -12.35 8.64 -0.60
N LEU A 72 -13.31 8.92 0.30
CA LEU A 72 -14.26 10.02 0.12
C LEU A 72 -13.55 11.38 0.12
N GLY A 73 -12.57 11.58 1.00
CA GLY A 73 -11.71 12.76 1.03
C GLY A 73 -10.95 12.97 -0.29
N ILE A 74 -10.43 11.91 -0.90
CA ILE A 74 -9.79 11.96 -2.22
C ILE A 74 -10.78 12.42 -3.29
N VAL A 75 -11.97 11.81 -3.34
CA VAL A 75 -13.01 12.18 -4.31
C VAL A 75 -13.43 13.64 -4.12
N PHE A 76 -13.64 14.07 -2.87
CA PHE A 76 -13.98 15.45 -2.54
C PHE A 76 -12.87 16.41 -2.96
N LYS A 77 -11.60 16.03 -2.80
CA LYS A 77 -10.46 16.84 -3.23
C LYS A 77 -10.42 17.00 -4.75
N ILE A 78 -10.67 15.92 -5.50
CA ILE A 78 -10.75 15.95 -6.97
C ILE A 78 -11.92 16.82 -7.43
N MET A 79 -13.07 16.74 -6.75
CA MET A 79 -14.26 17.53 -7.04
C MET A 79 -14.21 18.96 -6.50
N HIS A 80 -13.12 19.36 -5.82
CA HIS A 80 -12.98 20.66 -5.16
C HIS A 80 -14.10 20.99 -4.14
N LEU A 81 -14.64 19.99 -3.45
CA LEU A 81 -15.68 20.18 -2.44
C LEU A 81 -15.10 20.73 -1.12
N LEU A 82 -15.91 21.52 -0.41
CA LEU A 82 -15.56 22.04 0.90
C LEU A 82 -15.34 20.90 1.91
N GLY A 83 -14.34 21.04 2.78
CA GLY A 83 -14.04 20.04 3.80
C GLY A 83 -13.14 18.88 3.34
N ALA A 84 -12.77 18.82 2.06
CA ALA A 84 -11.97 17.73 1.50
C ALA A 84 -10.66 17.51 2.28
N ASP A 85 -9.94 18.59 2.58
CA ASP A 85 -8.63 18.56 3.23
C ASP A 85 -8.75 18.01 4.66
N GLN A 86 -9.75 18.46 5.40
CA GLN A 86 -10.03 17.99 6.76
C GLN A 86 -10.37 16.51 6.76
N ILE A 87 -11.27 16.06 5.88
CA ILE A 87 -11.64 14.64 5.76
C ILE A 87 -10.40 13.80 5.45
N LEU A 88 -9.57 14.23 4.49
CA LEU A 88 -8.40 13.50 4.03
C LEU A 88 -7.32 13.39 5.13
N ILE A 89 -6.99 14.49 5.82
CA ILE A 89 -6.01 14.50 6.92
C ILE A 89 -6.51 13.67 8.10
N THR A 90 -7.74 13.90 8.56
CA THR A 90 -8.26 13.26 9.77
C THR A 90 -8.47 11.77 9.60
N SER A 91 -9.01 11.33 8.46
CA SER A 91 -9.17 9.91 8.14
C SER A 91 -7.83 9.20 8.03
N PHE A 92 -6.83 9.84 7.41
CA PHE A 92 -5.49 9.29 7.29
C PHE A 92 -4.76 9.22 8.64
N ALA A 93 -4.84 10.28 9.45
CA ALA A 93 -4.29 10.28 10.80
C ALA A 93 -4.92 9.17 11.66
N LEU A 94 -6.24 9.00 11.57
CA LEU A 94 -6.95 7.91 12.23
C LEU A 94 -6.43 6.53 11.78
N LEU A 95 -6.14 6.32 10.50
CA LEU A 95 -5.55 5.07 10.01
C LEU A 95 -4.18 4.79 10.62
N ILE A 96 -3.30 5.80 10.68
CA ILE A 96 -1.98 5.66 11.33
C ILE A 96 -2.16 5.29 12.80
N VAL A 97 -3.03 5.98 13.53
CA VAL A 97 -3.27 5.73 14.96
C VAL A 97 -3.80 4.32 15.18
N LEU A 98 -4.84 3.91 14.43
CA LEU A 98 -5.42 2.56 14.55
C LEU A 98 -4.40 1.47 14.23
N TYR A 99 -3.59 1.66 13.19
CA TYR A 99 -2.55 0.70 12.83
C TYR A 99 -1.43 0.66 13.88
N SER A 100 -1.05 1.80 14.44
CA SER A 100 -0.06 1.90 15.52
C SER A 100 -0.52 1.16 16.77
N ILE A 101 -1.78 1.36 17.19
CA ILE A 101 -2.39 0.64 18.32
C ILE A 101 -2.37 -0.86 18.05
N HIS A 102 -2.77 -1.29 16.85
CA HIS A 102 -2.73 -2.70 16.47
C HIS A 102 -1.30 -3.27 16.53
N PHE A 103 -0.34 -2.54 16.00
CA PHE A 103 1.07 -2.92 15.98
C PHE A 103 1.62 -3.08 17.41
N VAL A 104 1.37 -2.11 18.30
CA VAL A 104 1.82 -2.18 19.70
C VAL A 104 1.20 -3.36 20.43
N ALA A 105 -0.11 -3.58 20.26
CA ALA A 105 -0.86 -4.67 20.89
C ALA A 105 -0.44 -6.07 20.40
N LYS A 106 0.14 -6.18 19.19
CA LYS A 106 0.61 -7.45 18.64
C LYS A 106 1.89 -7.92 19.35
N ARG A 107 1.85 -9.13 19.91
CA ARG A 107 3.00 -9.86 20.49
C ARG A 107 2.91 -11.35 20.15
N PRO A 108 4.00 -12.03 19.76
CA PRO A 108 5.31 -11.49 19.41
C PRO A 108 5.28 -10.69 18.10
N LYS A 109 6.26 -9.80 17.89
CA LYS A 109 6.41 -9.00 16.65
C LYS A 109 7.44 -9.65 15.75
N ASN A 110 7.09 -9.84 14.48
CA ASN A 110 8.03 -10.34 13.47
C ASN A 110 8.55 -9.20 12.58
N VAL A 111 9.65 -9.43 11.85
CA VAL A 111 10.23 -8.44 10.91
C VAL A 111 9.19 -7.87 9.94
N LEU A 112 8.31 -8.74 9.41
CA LEU A 112 7.23 -8.34 8.51
C LEU A 112 6.24 -7.34 9.14
N ASP A 113 6.05 -7.37 10.46
CA ASP A 113 5.16 -6.43 11.15
C ASP A 113 5.76 -5.02 11.18
N TYR A 114 7.07 -4.90 11.40
CA TYR A 114 7.79 -3.62 11.33
C TYR A 114 7.76 -3.04 9.91
N LEU A 115 7.98 -3.89 8.90
CA LEU A 115 7.92 -3.47 7.49
C LEU A 115 6.53 -2.97 7.09
N LYS A 116 5.46 -3.63 7.58
CA LYS A 116 4.09 -3.15 7.32
C LYS A 116 3.79 -1.82 8.02
N MET A 117 4.27 -1.63 9.25
CA MET A 117 4.15 -0.35 9.94
C MET A 117 4.88 0.76 9.17
N LEU A 118 6.10 0.49 8.71
CA LEU A 118 6.86 1.43 7.88
C LEU A 118 6.13 1.74 6.56
N THR A 119 5.52 0.73 5.93
CA THR A 119 4.69 0.92 4.74
C THR A 119 3.51 1.86 5.02
N VAL A 120 2.77 1.65 6.12
CA VAL A 120 1.64 2.51 6.51
C VAL A 120 2.09 3.95 6.78
N ILE A 121 3.21 4.14 7.47
CA ILE A 121 3.78 5.48 7.71
C ILE A 121 4.20 6.13 6.39
N SER A 122 4.85 5.37 5.49
CA SER A 122 5.30 5.91 4.20
C SER A 122 4.14 6.37 3.31
N PHE A 123 2.93 5.82 3.49
CA PHE A 123 1.72 6.30 2.81
C PHE A 123 1.34 7.74 3.19
N ALA A 124 1.88 8.29 4.28
CA ALA A 124 1.64 9.66 4.72
C ALA A 124 2.12 10.71 3.73
N SER A 125 2.98 10.36 2.79
CA SER A 125 3.33 11.24 1.68
C SER A 125 2.12 11.59 0.80
N THR A 126 1.10 10.72 0.71
CA THR A 126 -0.07 10.91 -0.16
C THR A 126 -0.92 12.12 0.21
N PRO A 127 -1.45 12.25 1.44
CA PRO A 127 -2.17 13.44 1.86
C PRO A 127 -1.33 14.70 1.70
N LEU A 128 -0.04 14.66 2.08
CA LEU A 128 0.86 15.81 1.98
C LEU A 128 1.03 16.31 0.54
N ARG A 129 1.09 15.39 -0.43
CA ARG A 129 1.14 15.72 -1.86
C ARG A 129 -0.17 16.33 -2.34
N MET A 130 -1.31 15.75 -1.98
CA MET A 130 -2.63 16.25 -2.40
C MET A 130 -2.94 17.65 -1.85
N LEU A 131 -2.37 17.98 -0.69
CA LEU A 131 -2.48 19.29 -0.07
C LEU A 131 -1.44 20.30 -0.57
N HIS A 132 -0.55 19.90 -1.48
CA HIS A 132 0.54 20.74 -2.00
C HIS A 132 1.47 21.31 -0.90
N LEU A 133 1.61 20.59 0.22
CA LEU A 133 2.44 21.02 1.37
C LEU A 133 3.94 20.71 1.18
N VAL A 134 4.29 20.01 0.10
CA VAL A 134 5.64 19.48 -0.14
C VAL A 134 6.10 19.95 -1.51
N SER A 135 7.37 20.38 -1.61
CA SER A 135 7.98 20.80 -2.87
C SER A 135 8.06 19.65 -3.88
N GLY A 136 8.15 19.97 -5.18
CA GLY A 136 8.21 18.98 -6.25
C GLY A 136 9.36 17.97 -6.10
N GLU A 137 10.55 18.43 -5.68
CA GLU A 137 11.71 17.58 -5.45
C GLU A 137 11.48 16.62 -4.28
N THR A 138 10.97 17.13 -3.15
CA THR A 138 10.70 16.30 -1.98
C THR A 138 9.57 15.29 -2.27
N ARG A 139 8.59 15.66 -3.10
CA ARG A 139 7.53 14.76 -3.56
C ARG A 139 8.11 13.55 -4.28
N TYR A 140 9.03 13.75 -5.23
CA TYR A 140 9.68 12.65 -5.94
C TYR A 140 10.43 11.72 -5.00
N THR A 141 11.23 12.27 -4.07
CA THR A 141 11.98 11.48 -3.09
C THR A 141 11.07 10.65 -2.19
N LEU A 142 9.97 11.23 -1.70
CA LEU A 142 9.00 10.51 -0.86
C LEU A 142 8.30 9.38 -1.63
N ASP A 143 7.99 9.58 -2.91
CA ASP A 143 7.32 8.59 -3.75
C ASP A 143 8.24 7.41 -4.06
N LEU A 144 9.51 7.69 -4.34
CA LEU A 144 10.54 6.67 -4.52
C LEU A 144 10.74 5.86 -3.23
N LEU A 145 10.90 6.53 -2.08
CA LEU A 145 11.06 5.87 -0.79
C LEU A 145 9.85 4.99 -0.45
N HIS A 146 8.64 5.52 -0.62
CA HIS A 146 7.41 4.76 -0.41
C HIS A 146 7.36 3.50 -1.29
N THR A 147 7.67 3.65 -2.57
CA THR A 147 7.65 2.54 -3.54
C THR A 147 8.67 1.46 -3.17
N ILE A 148 9.89 1.85 -2.80
CA ILE A 148 10.94 0.90 -2.36
C ILE A 148 10.52 0.16 -1.09
N ILE A 149 10.05 0.89 -0.07
CA ILE A 149 9.58 0.32 1.20
C ILE A 149 8.45 -0.69 0.94
N PHE A 150 7.49 -0.32 0.09
CA PHE A 150 6.39 -1.19 -0.28
C PHE A 150 6.87 -2.49 -0.93
N TRP A 151 7.71 -2.41 -1.96
CA TRP A 151 8.16 -3.61 -2.68
C TRP A 151 9.01 -4.53 -1.82
N ILE A 152 9.88 -3.98 -0.97
CA ILE A 152 10.62 -4.78 0.03
C ILE A 152 9.63 -5.50 0.95
N THR A 153 8.63 -4.78 1.48
CA THR A 153 7.61 -5.35 2.37
C THR A 153 6.81 -6.45 1.68
N PHE A 154 6.42 -6.23 0.43
CA PHE A 154 5.66 -7.17 -0.37
C PHE A 154 6.45 -8.45 -0.69
N LEU A 155 7.72 -8.32 -1.06
CA LEU A 155 8.61 -9.48 -1.29
C LEU A 155 8.80 -10.31 -0.02
N VAL A 156 9.08 -9.66 1.12
CA VAL A 156 9.19 -10.36 2.41
C VAL A 156 7.87 -11.05 2.77
N PHE A 157 6.73 -10.41 2.51
CA PHE A 157 5.41 -11.03 2.70
C PHE A 157 5.25 -12.31 1.86
N LEU A 158 5.60 -12.28 0.57
CA LEU A 158 5.51 -13.45 -0.31
C LEU A 158 6.40 -14.60 0.15
N ILE A 159 7.63 -14.32 0.59
CA ILE A 159 8.55 -15.32 1.13
C ILE A 159 7.97 -15.97 2.39
N VAL A 160 7.46 -15.18 3.32
CA VAL A 160 6.87 -15.68 4.58
C VAL A 160 5.63 -16.53 4.32
N GLU A 161 4.73 -16.10 3.43
CA GLU A 161 3.52 -16.84 3.11
C GLU A 161 3.82 -18.10 2.30
N GLY A 162 4.81 -18.06 1.39
CA GLY A 162 5.30 -19.21 0.65
C GLY A 162 5.84 -20.32 1.55
N LYS A 163 6.64 -19.96 2.57
CA LYS A 163 7.15 -20.92 3.57
C LYS A 163 6.02 -21.62 4.33
N LYS A 164 4.96 -20.89 4.72
CA LYS A 164 3.80 -21.49 5.41
C LYS A 164 3.05 -22.49 4.54
N LEU A 165 2.88 -22.20 3.26
CA LEU A 165 2.21 -23.10 2.32
C LEU A 165 3.00 -24.40 2.13
N TRP A 166 4.33 -24.30 2.00
CA TRP A 166 5.19 -25.47 1.86
C TRP A 166 5.16 -26.35 3.11
N ALA A 167 5.30 -25.77 4.30
CA ALA A 167 5.21 -26.50 5.56
C ALA A 167 3.87 -27.25 5.70
N LYS A 168 2.75 -26.61 5.33
CA LYS A 168 1.42 -27.23 5.37
C LYS A 168 1.33 -28.45 4.45
N LYS A 169 1.89 -28.36 3.23
CA LYS A 169 1.88 -29.45 2.24
C LYS A 169 2.70 -30.67 2.70
N VAL A 170 3.82 -30.44 3.38
CA VAL A 170 4.67 -31.52 3.92
C VAL A 170 4.03 -32.19 5.14
N SER A 171 3.20 -31.47 5.90
CA SER A 171 2.53 -32.00 7.10
C SER A 171 1.22 -32.76 6.84
N THR A 172 0.69 -32.74 5.61
CA THR A 172 -0.49 -33.51 5.23
C THR A 172 -0.06 -34.83 4.59
N PRO A 173 -0.26 -35.99 5.26
CA PRO A 173 0.07 -37.31 4.72
C PRO A 173 -0.81 -37.69 3.52
#